data_AF-A0A2N2FV57-F1
#
_entry.id   AF-A0A2N2FV57-F1
#
_cell.length_a   1.000
_cell.length_b   1.000
_cell.length_c   1.000
_cell.angle_alpha   90.00
_cell.angle_beta   90.00
_cell.angle_gamma   90.00
#
_symmetry.space_group_name_H-M   'P 1'
#
loop_
_entity.id
_entity.type
_entity.pdbx_description
1 polymer ?
#
loop_
_entity_poly.entity_id
_entity_poly.type
_entity_poly.pdbx_seq_one_letter_code
_entity_poly.pdbx_strand_id
1 'polypeptide(L)'
;MQRCSYWTKIRSGIAVAALCLGLTAVAEAAPFGYIADSYDGWVTVIDLANDTATNKVLVGNAPIGVAVTPDGSQVYVANRGSDSVSVIEAVSNVVVATIPVGSQPQGVAVSPDGSKAFVAHYGNPALGARTYLSEINTGDYSVTKTIETSAQAIQPFAVITNPAGTRIYISNNLSDSVSIVNATTFTLASEVFVGDYPMGMAITPDGSKLLVANNGGNSVAVINTADNSVAFIAMMTGAAPWGVTINPNGLTAYVTNAYLPEQAIDAVAVINLTTNEITTSIAVGNNPRGIEINSDGTFVYAANRLSETVSVIDTALNEVVKTINLHTFSGGTLGGLEGIDLGPVPKGILSVVSSLRFSDLIVTSTSFQTVTVTNRGILDLALGSISAVNPLAAPFSLSENGCSNQILAPGATCTFKVNFAPTAVGEFSDSFDIPYLDPAAGTATASVAGYGLSANNQRPGKPALISPTDGQIGVALTPTFSWTEVTDPDGDVVNYSIVCSTSPDFTAGTLVTLHFGEQKSLYAGLGAAALALFGIGAAGNQRNRKKLALLVSLLILASALVSACGGGGGGSSTSPIGVEGTLTTPLTANTKYYWKVVADDSRDSNTSDVWSFTTKP
;
A
#
# COMPACT_ATOMS: atom_id res chain seq x y z
N MET A 1 -41.97 27.33 59.01
CA MET A 1 -42.29 28.42 58.06
C MET A 1 -41.76 27.96 56.70
N GLN A 2 -42.65 27.44 55.84
CA GLN A 2 -43.09 28.05 54.57
C GLN A 2 -41.92 28.21 53.58
N ARG A 3 -41.83 27.53 52.42
CA ARG A 3 -42.79 27.26 51.31
C ARG A 3 -42.26 26.07 50.46
N CYS A 4 -43.10 25.10 50.06
CA CYS A 4 -43.90 25.01 48.80
C CYS A 4 -43.01 24.98 47.52
N SER A 5 -43.19 24.13 46.51
CA SER A 5 -44.32 23.28 46.03
C SER A 5 -43.75 22.33 44.95
N TYR A 6 -44.03 21.03 44.90
CA TYR A 6 -45.25 20.29 44.52
C TYR A 6 -45.54 20.12 42.99
N TRP A 7 -45.38 18.88 42.50
CA TRP A 7 -46.18 18.11 41.50
C TRP A 7 -45.97 18.40 39.99
N THR A 8 -46.03 17.44 39.04
CA THR A 8 -47.04 16.38 38.85
C THR A 8 -46.68 15.36 37.71
N LYS A 9 -47.18 14.10 37.84
CA LYS A 9 -47.61 13.08 36.81
C LYS A 9 -46.57 12.45 35.86
N ILE A 10 -46.19 11.16 35.95
CA ILE A 10 -46.91 9.86 35.79
C ILE A 10 -47.36 9.58 34.33
N ARG A 11 -46.68 8.68 33.56
CA ARG A 11 -46.99 7.23 33.37
C ARG A 11 -46.31 6.63 32.11
N SER A 12 -45.83 5.38 32.27
CA SER A 12 -45.77 4.28 31.28
C SER A 12 -44.62 4.23 30.27
N GLY A 13 -43.83 3.14 30.33
CA GLY A 13 -43.00 2.70 29.20
C GLY A 13 -41.89 1.72 29.58
N ILE A 14 -42.21 0.42 29.54
CA ILE A 14 -41.33 -0.72 29.15
C ILE A 14 -39.89 -0.70 29.70
N ALA A 15 -39.60 -1.53 30.70
CA ALA A 15 -38.24 -1.91 31.05
C ALA A 15 -37.64 -2.79 29.95
N VAL A 16 -36.89 -2.19 29.03
CA VAL A 16 -35.91 -2.93 28.22
C VAL A 16 -34.67 -3.06 29.09
N ALA A 17 -34.40 -4.27 29.58
CA ALA A 17 -33.12 -4.61 30.16
C ALA A 17 -32.08 -4.58 29.03
N ALA A 18 -31.41 -3.44 28.87
CA ALA A 18 -30.20 -3.36 28.07
C ALA A 18 -29.12 -4.15 28.81
N LEU A 19 -28.85 -5.36 28.34
CA LEU A 19 -27.64 -6.09 28.67
C LEU A 19 -26.48 -5.23 28.14
N CYS A 20 -25.86 -4.42 29.01
CA CYS A 20 -24.56 -3.83 28.72
C CYS A 20 -23.54 -4.96 28.70
N LEU A 21 -23.45 -5.66 27.56
CA LEU A 21 -22.21 -6.30 27.17
C LEU A 21 -21.21 -5.16 27.05
N GLY A 22 -20.30 -5.08 28.02
CA GLY A 22 -19.17 -4.18 27.95
C GLY A 22 -18.34 -4.55 26.73
N LEU A 23 -18.56 -3.84 25.62
CA LEU A 23 -17.52 -3.67 24.62
C LEU A 23 -16.40 -2.90 25.32
N THR A 24 -15.43 -3.63 25.86
CA THR A 24 -14.09 -3.07 26.00
C THR A 24 -13.62 -2.81 24.59
N ALA A 25 -13.65 -1.55 24.15
CA ALA A 25 -12.90 -1.13 22.98
C ALA A 25 -11.45 -1.45 23.28
N VAL A 26 -10.93 -2.53 22.68
CA VAL A 26 -9.49 -2.77 22.68
C VAL A 26 -8.95 -1.70 21.76
N ALA A 27 -8.20 -0.78 22.35
CA ALA A 27 -7.64 0.33 21.61
C ALA A 27 -6.61 -0.22 20.62
N GLU A 28 -6.83 0.04 19.34
CA GLU A 28 -5.90 -0.28 18.26
C GLU A 28 -4.57 0.44 18.56
N ALA A 29 -3.45 -0.28 18.53
CA ALA A 29 -2.15 0.37 18.49
C ALA A 29 -2.08 1.10 17.15
N ALA A 30 -2.21 2.42 17.14
CA ALA A 30 -2.08 3.19 15.89
C ALA A 30 -0.70 2.94 15.26
N PRO A 31 -0.58 2.96 13.91
CA PRO A 31 0.63 2.57 13.19
C PRO A 31 1.72 3.64 13.38
N PHE A 32 2.37 3.60 14.54
CA PHE A 32 3.37 4.57 14.95
C PHE A 32 4.77 3.98 14.94
N GLY A 33 5.71 4.68 14.34
CA GLY A 33 7.13 4.48 14.55
C GLY A 33 7.68 5.39 15.65
N TYR A 34 8.76 4.96 16.30
CA TYR A 34 9.38 5.67 17.41
C TYR A 34 10.87 5.84 17.14
N ILE A 35 11.36 7.07 17.26
CA ILE A 35 12.76 7.42 16.99
C ILE A 35 13.36 8.05 18.24
N ALA A 36 14.43 7.46 18.75
CA ALA A 36 15.18 7.99 19.89
C ALA A 36 16.09 9.16 19.47
N ASP A 37 15.95 10.28 20.17
CA ASP A 37 16.80 11.46 19.98
C ASP A 37 17.76 11.63 21.18
N SER A 38 19.02 11.26 20.93
CA SER A 38 20.05 11.10 21.96
C SER A 38 20.56 12.41 22.58
N TYR A 39 20.19 13.60 22.07
CA TYR A 39 20.65 14.86 22.67
C TYR A 39 19.59 15.57 23.51
N ASP A 40 18.31 15.42 23.17
CA ASP A 40 17.26 16.22 23.77
C ASP A 40 16.44 15.45 24.82
N GLY A 41 16.60 14.12 24.92
CA GLY A 41 15.88 13.28 25.89
C GLY A 41 14.46 12.93 25.43
N TRP A 42 14.20 12.98 24.12
CA TRP A 42 12.88 12.72 23.56
C TRP A 42 12.87 11.47 22.67
N VAL A 43 11.67 10.91 22.53
CA VAL A 43 11.32 10.00 21.44
C VAL A 43 10.33 10.70 20.52
N THR A 44 10.65 10.78 19.23
CA THR A 44 9.73 11.31 18.22
C THR A 44 8.83 10.20 17.71
N VAL A 45 7.52 10.45 17.68
CA VAL A 45 6.49 9.53 17.17
C VAL A 45 6.21 9.89 15.71
N ILE A 46 6.24 8.88 14.85
CA ILE A 46 5.97 8.96 13.42
C ILE A 46 4.64 8.26 13.15
N ASP A 47 3.65 8.95 12.61
CA ASP A 47 2.48 8.32 12.02
C ASP A 47 2.84 7.72 10.67
N LEU A 48 2.84 6.39 10.58
CA LEU A 48 3.20 5.61 9.40
C LEU A 48 2.06 5.53 8.37
N ALA A 49 0.82 5.86 8.74
CA ALA A 49 -0.26 5.96 7.76
C ALA A 49 -0.11 7.22 6.90
N ASN A 50 0.47 8.27 7.46
CA ASN A 50 0.62 9.56 6.82
C ASN A 50 2.08 9.97 6.58
N ASP A 51 3.05 9.13 6.95
CA ASP A 51 4.49 9.43 7.12
C ASP A 51 4.76 10.85 7.61
N THR A 52 4.27 11.16 8.81
CA THR A 52 4.43 12.48 9.44
C THR A 52 4.90 12.32 10.87
N ALA A 53 5.78 13.20 11.35
CA ALA A 53 6.06 13.30 12.77
C ALA A 53 4.86 13.93 13.49
N THR A 54 4.36 13.29 14.53
CA THR A 54 3.13 13.72 15.23
C THR A 54 3.40 14.32 16.59
N ASN A 55 4.14 13.62 17.44
CA ASN A 55 4.37 14.03 18.83
C ASN A 55 5.80 13.69 19.29
N LYS A 56 6.26 14.33 20.36
CA LYS A 56 7.48 13.94 21.08
C LYS A 56 7.11 13.49 22.50
N VAL A 57 7.66 12.35 22.93
CA VAL A 57 7.48 11.79 24.28
C VAL A 57 8.76 12.01 25.07
N LEU A 58 8.66 12.71 26.21
CA LEU A 58 9.80 12.96 27.09
C LEU A 58 10.18 11.65 27.79
N VAL A 59 11.44 11.24 27.69
CA VAL A 59 11.98 10.04 28.33
C VAL A 59 13.15 10.41 29.24
N GLY A 60 14.10 9.50 29.46
CA GLY A 60 15.33 9.81 30.19
C GLY A 60 16.38 10.49 29.29
N ASN A 61 17.52 10.81 29.88
CA ASN A 61 18.61 11.49 29.18
C ASN A 61 19.32 10.54 28.20
N ALA A 62 19.67 11.08 27.04
CA ALA A 62 20.39 10.38 25.97
C ALA A 62 19.78 9.00 25.62
N PRO A 63 18.52 8.96 25.14
CA PRO A 63 17.93 7.73 24.65
C PRO A 63 18.68 7.23 23.40
N ILE A 64 18.95 5.93 23.32
CA ILE A 64 19.68 5.33 22.19
C ILE A 64 18.84 4.23 21.55
N GLY A 65 18.63 3.12 22.25
CA GLY A 65 17.83 2.00 21.77
C GLY A 65 16.35 2.23 22.00
N VAL A 66 15.54 1.83 21.02
CA VAL A 66 14.07 1.79 21.10
C VAL A 66 13.62 0.42 20.62
N ALA A 67 12.65 -0.17 21.32
CA ALA A 67 12.02 -1.42 20.90
C ALA A 67 10.53 -1.42 21.27
N VAL A 68 9.68 -1.77 20.33
CA VAL A 68 8.24 -1.88 20.51
C VAL A 68 7.88 -3.35 20.76
N THR A 69 6.90 -3.61 21.63
CA THR A 69 6.43 -4.97 21.88
C THR A 69 5.73 -5.55 20.64
N PRO A 70 5.79 -6.88 20.41
CA PRO A 70 5.14 -7.53 19.26
C PRO A 70 3.63 -7.32 19.11
N ASP A 71 2.94 -6.95 20.19
CA ASP A 71 1.53 -6.59 20.19
C ASP A 71 1.27 -5.09 19.92
N GLY A 72 2.33 -4.29 19.81
CA GLY A 72 2.29 -2.86 19.58
C GLY A 72 1.85 -2.03 20.79
N SER A 73 1.71 -2.63 21.97
CA SER A 73 1.12 -1.95 23.14
C SER A 73 2.10 -1.08 23.92
N GLN A 74 3.40 -1.43 23.90
CA GLN A 74 4.43 -0.77 24.71
C GLN A 74 5.71 -0.50 23.91
N VAL A 75 6.40 0.57 24.27
CA VAL A 75 7.71 0.95 23.71
C VAL A 75 8.72 1.08 24.83
N TYR A 76 9.82 0.34 24.72
CA TYR A 76 10.94 0.36 25.65
C TYR A 76 12.05 1.22 25.08
N VAL A 77 12.55 2.16 25.89
CA VAL A 77 13.55 3.15 25.47
C VAL A 77 14.73 3.11 26.43
N ALA A 78 15.91 2.74 25.93
CA ALA A 78 17.14 2.69 26.70
C ALA A 78 17.75 4.09 26.86
N ASN A 79 17.67 4.65 28.07
CA ASN A 79 18.15 5.99 28.39
C ASN A 79 19.59 5.94 28.91
N ARG A 80 20.57 6.03 28.01
CA ARG A 80 21.99 5.86 28.33
C ARG A 80 22.46 6.81 29.43
N GLY A 81 22.05 8.07 29.36
CA GLY A 81 22.50 9.12 30.29
C GLY A 81 21.79 9.10 31.64
N SER A 82 20.73 8.30 31.78
CA SER A 82 19.93 8.20 33.00
C SER A 82 19.97 6.80 33.63
N ASP A 83 20.78 5.87 33.12
CA ASP A 83 20.91 4.50 33.62
C ASP A 83 19.53 3.82 33.85
N SER A 84 18.59 4.05 32.94
CA SER A 84 17.19 3.62 33.05
C SER A 84 16.59 3.22 31.71
N VAL A 85 15.45 2.54 31.76
CA VAL A 85 14.60 2.27 30.60
C VAL A 85 13.24 2.93 30.81
N SER A 86 12.80 3.76 29.87
CA SER A 86 11.43 4.27 29.87
C SER A 86 10.50 3.31 29.15
N VAL A 87 9.29 3.11 29.68
CA VAL A 87 8.21 2.36 29.04
C VAL A 87 7.11 3.32 28.65
N ILE A 88 6.83 3.44 27.35
CA ILE A 88 5.77 4.25 26.79
C ILE A 88 4.59 3.33 26.46
N GLU A 89 3.38 3.70 26.88
CA GLU A 89 2.15 3.09 26.36
C GLU A 89 1.87 3.67 24.97
N ALA A 90 1.90 2.81 23.94
CA ALA A 90 1.89 3.23 22.54
C ALA A 90 0.57 3.93 22.14
N VAL A 91 -0.56 3.48 22.69
CA VAL A 91 -1.87 4.06 22.34
C VAL A 91 -2.04 5.50 22.85
N SER A 92 -1.48 5.81 24.01
CA SER A 92 -1.57 7.14 24.62
C SER A 92 -0.33 8.00 24.36
N ASN A 93 0.77 7.39 23.91
CA ASN A 93 2.09 8.01 23.80
C ASN A 93 2.56 8.63 25.12
N VAL A 94 2.29 7.97 26.25
CA VAL A 94 2.65 8.42 27.60
C VAL A 94 3.63 7.44 28.24
N VAL A 95 4.66 7.96 28.92
CA VAL A 95 5.54 7.14 29.76
C VAL A 95 4.76 6.61 30.97
N VAL A 96 4.60 5.29 31.04
CA VAL A 96 3.90 4.58 32.12
C VAL A 96 4.84 4.00 33.17
N ALA A 97 6.13 3.85 32.84
CA ALA A 97 7.14 3.42 33.80
C ALA A 97 8.55 3.95 33.45
N THR A 98 9.40 4.06 34.46
CA THR A 98 10.84 4.26 34.32
C THR A 98 11.54 3.24 35.20
N ILE A 99 12.23 2.30 34.56
CA ILE A 99 12.85 1.13 35.18
C ILE A 99 14.33 1.46 35.41
N PRO A 100 14.80 1.52 36.67
CA PRO A 100 16.23 1.61 36.93
C PRO A 100 16.91 0.33 36.44
N VAL A 101 17.96 0.50 35.63
CA VAL A 101 18.78 -0.61 35.15
C VAL A 101 20.24 -0.30 35.45
N GLY A 102 21.15 -1.10 34.93
CA GLY A 102 22.57 -0.82 35.12
C GLY A 102 23.09 0.33 34.23
N SER A 103 24.30 0.79 34.56
CA SER A 103 24.99 1.91 33.90
C SER A 103 25.14 1.79 32.37
N GLN A 104 24.82 2.90 31.70
CA GLN A 104 24.90 3.11 30.25
C GLN A 104 24.18 2.02 29.45
N PRO A 105 22.85 1.87 29.58
CA PRO A 105 22.07 1.03 28.67
C PRO A 105 22.20 1.56 27.24
N GLN A 106 22.33 0.66 26.27
CA GLN A 106 22.57 0.98 24.85
C GLN A 106 21.41 0.48 24.00
N GLY A 107 21.45 -0.80 23.60
CA GLY A 107 20.40 -1.47 22.85
C GLY A 107 19.36 -2.12 23.75
N VAL A 108 18.13 -2.19 23.25
CA VAL A 108 17.01 -2.89 23.85
C VAL A 108 16.32 -3.75 22.79
N ALA A 109 15.86 -4.94 23.17
CA ALA A 109 15.03 -5.83 22.34
C ALA A 109 13.89 -6.38 23.16
N VAL A 110 12.77 -6.73 22.52
CA VAL A 110 11.66 -7.46 23.14
C VAL A 110 11.62 -8.89 22.61
N SER A 111 11.31 -9.87 23.47
CA SER A 111 11.13 -11.25 23.04
C SER A 111 9.96 -11.39 22.06
N PRO A 112 9.97 -12.37 21.14
CA PRO A 112 8.89 -12.56 20.17
C PRO A 112 7.49 -12.77 20.77
N ASP A 113 7.43 -13.30 21.99
CA ASP A 113 6.18 -13.45 22.75
C ASP A 113 5.76 -12.21 23.53
N GLY A 114 6.55 -11.14 23.49
CA GLY A 114 6.32 -9.88 24.20
C GLY A 114 6.51 -9.93 25.71
N SER A 115 6.86 -11.08 26.29
CA SER A 115 6.90 -11.27 27.75
C SER A 115 8.14 -10.72 28.44
N LYS A 116 9.20 -10.44 27.67
CA LYS A 116 10.51 -10.00 28.19
C LYS A 116 11.11 -8.91 27.32
N ALA A 117 11.82 -7.98 27.96
CA ALA A 117 12.73 -7.07 27.30
C ALA A 117 14.18 -7.35 27.73
N PHE A 118 15.12 -7.21 26.82
CA PHE A 118 16.54 -7.45 27.02
C PHE A 118 17.32 -6.17 26.77
N VAL A 119 18.16 -5.75 27.71
CA VAL A 119 18.86 -4.46 27.65
C VAL A 119 20.36 -4.71 27.83
N ALA A 120 21.17 -4.30 26.86
CA ALA A 120 22.62 -4.39 26.97
C ALA A 120 23.20 -3.11 27.56
N HIS A 121 24.18 -3.30 28.43
CA HIS A 121 24.82 -2.24 29.18
C HIS A 121 26.31 -2.22 28.90
N TYR A 122 26.86 -1.04 28.61
CA TYR A 122 28.31 -0.88 28.50
C TYR A 122 29.01 -1.08 29.85
N GLY A 123 28.32 -0.69 30.94
CA GLY A 123 28.98 -0.50 32.22
C GLY A 123 29.80 0.78 32.21
N ASN A 124 30.57 0.99 33.27
CA ASN A 124 31.45 2.14 33.42
C ASN A 124 32.92 1.68 33.48
N PRO A 125 33.67 1.81 32.37
CA PRO A 125 35.08 1.41 32.32
C PRO A 125 35.93 2.11 33.39
N ALA A 126 35.63 3.37 33.69
CA ALA A 126 36.36 4.16 34.69
C ALA A 126 36.12 3.67 36.13
N LEU A 127 35.06 2.88 36.36
CA LEU A 127 34.74 2.28 37.65
C LEU A 127 35.04 0.77 37.69
N GLY A 128 35.69 0.21 36.65
CA GLY A 128 35.96 -1.22 36.56
C GLY A 128 34.71 -2.09 36.38
N ALA A 129 33.58 -1.48 36.00
CA ALA A 129 32.35 -2.21 35.72
C ALA A 129 32.42 -2.93 34.37
N ARG A 130 31.73 -4.06 34.28
CA ARG A 130 31.74 -4.99 33.15
C ARG A 130 30.58 -4.73 32.18
N THR A 131 30.61 -5.35 31.01
CA THR A 131 29.47 -5.41 30.09
C THR A 131 28.50 -6.49 30.53
N TYR A 132 27.20 -6.17 30.59
CA TYR A 132 26.16 -7.11 31.01
C TYR A 132 24.86 -6.90 30.23
N LEU A 133 24.00 -7.92 30.32
CA LEU A 133 22.66 -7.96 29.77
C LEU A 133 21.66 -8.09 30.92
N SER A 134 20.62 -7.25 30.93
CA SER A 134 19.50 -7.36 31.87
C SER A 134 18.27 -7.92 31.17
N GLU A 135 17.52 -8.79 31.85
CA GLU A 135 16.18 -9.25 31.48
C GLU A 135 15.15 -8.46 32.31
N ILE A 136 14.14 -7.91 31.65
CA ILE A 136 13.02 -7.20 32.25
C ILE A 136 11.74 -7.99 31.94
N ASN A 137 10.91 -8.23 32.93
CA ASN A 137 9.55 -8.74 32.73
C ASN A 137 8.63 -7.60 32.28
N THR A 138 8.00 -7.75 31.11
CA THR A 138 7.17 -6.67 30.53
C THR A 138 5.83 -6.48 31.24
N GLY A 139 5.32 -7.51 31.92
CA GLY A 139 4.05 -7.47 32.62
C GLY A 139 4.07 -6.72 33.96
N ASP A 140 5.24 -6.61 34.61
CA ASP A 140 5.39 -5.93 35.90
C ASP A 140 6.58 -4.95 35.97
N TYR A 141 7.31 -4.79 34.87
CA TYR A 141 8.47 -3.89 34.72
C TYR A 141 9.64 -4.18 35.66
N SER A 142 9.72 -5.39 36.22
CA SER A 142 10.82 -5.79 37.09
C SER A 142 12.03 -6.30 36.30
N VAL A 143 13.24 -5.94 36.75
CA VAL A 143 14.48 -6.59 36.29
C VAL A 143 14.57 -7.97 36.95
N THR A 144 14.45 -9.03 36.16
CA THR A 144 14.38 -10.42 36.66
C THR A 144 15.75 -11.09 36.73
N LYS A 145 16.64 -10.76 35.80
CA LYS A 145 17.99 -11.34 35.70
C LYS A 145 18.99 -10.34 35.16
N THR A 146 20.24 -10.51 35.54
CA THR A 146 21.39 -9.83 34.93
C THR A 146 22.53 -10.83 34.77
N ILE A 147 23.19 -10.81 33.61
CA ILE A 147 24.40 -11.60 33.37
C ILE A 147 25.51 -10.76 32.81
N GLU A 148 26.74 -11.04 33.22
CA GLU A 148 27.93 -10.51 32.57
C GLU A 148 28.08 -11.18 31.19
N THR A 149 28.21 -10.37 30.15
CA THR A 149 28.44 -10.84 28.77
C THR A 149 29.89 -10.70 28.36
N SER A 150 30.67 -9.88 29.08
CA SER A 150 32.12 -9.85 28.99
C SER A 150 32.74 -9.42 30.29
N ALA A 151 33.90 -10.00 30.60
CA ALA A 151 34.71 -9.59 31.74
C ALA A 151 35.38 -8.21 31.53
N GLN A 152 35.46 -7.74 30.29
CA GLN A 152 35.97 -6.41 29.94
C GLN A 152 34.79 -5.47 29.68
N ALA A 153 35.00 -4.17 29.87
CA ALA A 153 34.04 -3.15 29.44
C ALA A 153 34.17 -2.97 27.92
N ILE A 154 33.44 -3.80 27.17
CA ILE A 154 33.30 -3.71 25.72
C ILE A 154 31.98 -3.01 25.43
N GLN A 155 31.97 -2.00 24.56
CA GLN A 155 30.76 -1.21 24.30
C GLN A 155 29.75 -2.05 23.49
N PRO A 156 28.61 -2.47 24.06
CA PRO A 156 27.57 -3.09 23.27
C PRO A 156 26.83 -2.00 22.49
N PHE A 157 26.26 -2.35 21.34
CA PHE A 157 25.41 -1.43 20.59
C PHE A 157 23.99 -1.99 20.43
N ALA A 158 23.80 -2.94 19.51
CA ALA A 158 22.50 -3.53 19.25
C ALA A 158 22.29 -4.79 20.11
N VAL A 159 21.03 -5.02 20.49
CA VAL A 159 20.54 -6.27 21.03
C VAL A 159 19.39 -6.71 20.15
N ILE A 160 19.37 -7.96 19.70
CA ILE A 160 18.22 -8.54 18.98
C ILE A 160 17.98 -9.98 19.41
N THR A 161 16.77 -10.50 19.22
CA THR A 161 16.44 -11.91 19.43
C THR A 161 16.27 -12.64 18.10
N ASN A 162 16.50 -13.95 18.06
CA ASN A 162 16.03 -14.74 16.91
C ASN A 162 14.49 -14.84 16.90
N PRO A 163 13.88 -15.13 15.73
CA PRO A 163 12.42 -15.27 15.61
C PRO A 163 11.83 -16.32 16.57
N ALA A 164 12.58 -17.37 16.90
CA ALA A 164 12.15 -18.41 17.83
C ALA A 164 12.27 -17.99 19.32
N GLY A 165 12.87 -16.83 19.64
CA GLY A 165 13.05 -16.34 21.00
C GLY A 165 14.01 -17.17 21.87
N THR A 166 14.82 -18.03 21.26
CA THR A 166 15.75 -18.94 21.97
C THR A 166 17.16 -18.39 22.12
N ARG A 167 17.52 -17.36 21.34
CA ARG A 167 18.84 -16.72 21.34
C ARG A 167 18.73 -15.21 21.34
N ILE A 168 19.64 -14.56 22.06
CA ILE A 168 19.83 -13.11 22.09
C ILE A 168 21.23 -12.84 21.53
N TYR A 169 21.33 -11.88 20.62
CA TYR A 169 22.57 -11.45 19.99
C TYR A 169 22.90 -10.05 20.43
N ILE A 170 24.16 -9.79 20.75
CA ILE A 170 24.65 -8.48 21.18
C ILE A 170 25.90 -8.14 20.38
N SER A 171 25.88 -7.03 19.64
CA SER A 171 27.07 -6.54 18.95
C SER A 171 27.98 -5.80 19.92
N ASN A 172 29.27 -6.13 19.90
CA ASN A 172 30.27 -5.58 20.80
C ASN A 172 31.30 -4.76 20.02
N ASN A 173 31.08 -3.46 20.02
CA ASN A 173 31.81 -2.51 19.18
C ASN A 173 33.32 -2.48 19.44
N LEU A 174 33.79 -2.64 20.68
CA LEU A 174 35.21 -2.55 21.02
C LEU A 174 35.96 -3.90 21.03
N SER A 175 35.24 -5.01 20.81
CA SER A 175 35.84 -6.36 20.75
C SER A 175 35.60 -7.05 19.41
N ASP A 176 35.05 -6.32 18.43
CA ASP A 176 34.88 -6.78 17.05
C ASP A 176 34.08 -8.09 16.94
N SER A 177 33.12 -8.26 17.87
CA SER A 177 32.44 -9.52 18.09
C SER A 177 30.92 -9.39 18.27
N VAL A 178 30.22 -10.52 18.17
CA VAL A 178 28.85 -10.70 18.60
C VAL A 178 28.80 -11.74 19.71
N SER A 179 28.26 -11.36 20.87
CA SER A 179 27.91 -12.29 21.93
C SER A 179 26.57 -12.96 21.62
N ILE A 180 26.50 -14.29 21.82
CA ILE A 180 25.28 -15.09 21.67
C ILE A 180 24.90 -15.63 23.04
N VAL A 181 23.73 -15.23 23.53
CA VAL A 181 23.18 -15.63 24.82
C VAL A 181 22.01 -16.59 24.59
N ASN A 182 21.95 -17.69 25.35
CA ASN A 182 20.78 -18.56 25.38
C ASN A 182 19.66 -17.86 26.16
N ALA A 183 18.52 -17.58 25.52
CA ALA A 183 17.43 -16.83 26.13
C ALA A 183 16.68 -17.62 27.22
N THR A 184 16.68 -18.96 27.13
CA THR A 184 15.99 -19.83 28.10
C THR A 184 16.77 -19.93 29.40
N THR A 185 18.05 -20.28 29.32
CA THR A 185 18.94 -20.40 30.50
C THR A 185 19.45 -19.05 30.96
N PHE A 186 19.40 -18.04 30.09
CA PHE A 186 19.98 -16.71 30.27
C PHE A 186 21.46 -16.80 30.62
N THR A 187 22.24 -17.43 29.73
CA THR A 187 23.69 -17.64 29.89
C THR A 187 24.41 -17.38 28.57
N LEU A 188 25.61 -16.78 28.63
CA LEU A 188 26.48 -16.60 27.45
C LEU A 188 26.86 -17.96 26.87
N ALA A 189 26.49 -18.20 25.61
CA ALA A 189 26.72 -19.46 24.91
C ALA A 189 28.00 -19.41 24.07
N SER A 190 28.22 -18.33 23.33
CA SER A 190 29.42 -18.15 22.51
C SER A 190 29.65 -16.68 22.18
N GLU A 191 30.85 -16.40 21.67
CA GLU A 191 31.22 -15.10 21.11
C GLU A 191 31.83 -15.35 19.73
N VAL A 192 31.40 -14.58 18.73
CA VAL A 192 31.78 -14.75 17.32
C VAL A 192 32.46 -13.48 16.85
N PHE A 193 33.68 -13.58 16.32
CA PHE A 193 34.35 -12.45 15.70
C PHE A 193 33.68 -12.11 14.37
N VAL A 194 33.33 -10.84 14.16
CA VAL A 194 32.56 -10.38 13.00
C VAL A 194 33.22 -9.25 12.24
N GLY A 195 34.32 -8.69 12.72
CA GLY A 195 35.02 -7.57 12.09
C GLY A 195 34.90 -6.26 12.87
N ASP A 196 35.61 -5.24 12.40
CA ASP A 196 35.93 -4.05 13.19
C ASP A 196 34.72 -3.15 13.47
N TYR A 197 34.51 -2.80 14.75
CA TYR A 197 33.46 -1.90 15.23
C TYR A 197 32.04 -2.28 14.80
N PRO A 198 31.51 -3.46 15.20
CA PRO A 198 30.15 -3.87 14.88
C PRO A 198 29.12 -2.95 15.54
N MET A 199 28.05 -2.65 14.81
CA MET A 199 26.97 -1.72 15.19
C MET A 199 25.61 -2.42 15.14
N GLY A 200 24.72 -2.02 14.23
CA GLY A 200 23.40 -2.59 14.04
C GLY A 200 23.45 -4.02 13.52
N MET A 201 22.41 -4.77 13.86
CA MET A 201 22.23 -6.15 13.45
C MET A 201 20.79 -6.39 13.03
N ALA A 202 20.59 -7.32 12.09
CA ALA A 202 19.27 -7.86 11.76
C ALA A 202 19.38 -9.34 11.44
N ILE A 203 18.34 -10.11 11.77
CA ILE A 203 18.29 -11.55 11.52
C ILE A 203 17.20 -11.85 10.50
N THR A 204 17.45 -12.80 9.59
CA THR A 204 16.46 -13.19 8.60
C THR A 204 15.21 -13.76 9.28
N PRO A 205 14.01 -13.64 8.66
CA PRO A 205 12.76 -14.13 9.25
C PRO A 205 12.74 -15.63 9.56
N ASP A 206 13.49 -16.43 8.79
CA ASP A 206 13.69 -17.87 9.03
C ASP A 206 14.71 -18.17 10.15
N GLY A 207 15.37 -17.14 10.68
CA GLY A 207 16.41 -17.22 11.70
C GLY A 207 17.76 -17.75 11.21
N SER A 208 17.96 -17.98 9.92
CA SER A 208 19.14 -18.69 9.39
C SER A 208 20.40 -17.82 9.24
N LYS A 209 20.24 -16.52 9.00
CA LYS A 209 21.36 -15.58 8.80
C LYS A 209 21.20 -14.36 9.69
N LEU A 210 22.27 -14.01 10.41
CA LEU A 210 22.41 -12.75 11.15
C LEU A 210 23.35 -11.83 10.38
N LEU A 211 22.88 -10.64 10.02
CA LEU A 211 23.69 -9.60 9.41
C LEU A 211 24.17 -8.62 10.49
N VAL A 212 25.42 -8.20 10.38
CA VAL A 212 26.08 -7.28 11.31
C VAL A 212 26.83 -6.21 10.53
N ALA A 213 26.49 -4.93 10.74
CA ALA A 213 27.20 -3.82 10.14
C ALA A 213 28.50 -3.54 10.90
N ASN A 214 29.65 -3.66 10.23
CA ASN A 214 30.97 -3.40 10.79
C ASN A 214 31.46 -2.03 10.35
N ASN A 215 31.27 -1.05 11.23
CA ASN A 215 31.48 0.36 10.92
C ASN A 215 32.93 0.68 10.55
N GLY A 216 33.89 0.17 11.33
CA GLY A 216 35.31 0.41 11.11
C GLY A 216 35.91 -0.47 10.01
N GLY A 217 35.28 -1.63 9.77
CA GLY A 217 35.71 -2.59 8.75
C GLY A 217 35.15 -2.33 7.36
N ASN A 218 34.33 -1.29 7.17
CA ASN A 218 33.60 -0.98 5.93
C ASN A 218 32.95 -2.26 5.32
N SER A 219 32.30 -3.08 6.15
CA SER A 219 31.78 -4.38 5.73
C SER A 219 30.48 -4.74 6.45
N VAL A 220 29.75 -5.71 5.91
CA VAL A 220 28.64 -6.37 6.59
C VAL A 220 29.02 -7.85 6.76
N ALA A 221 29.10 -8.31 8.00
CA ALA A 221 29.25 -9.73 8.29
C ALA A 221 27.90 -10.44 8.19
N VAL A 222 27.92 -11.65 7.64
CA VAL A 222 26.78 -12.56 7.53
C VAL A 222 27.14 -13.82 8.31
N ILE A 223 26.52 -13.98 9.48
CA ILE A 223 26.70 -15.16 10.34
C ILE A 223 25.62 -16.19 10.00
N ASN A 224 26.01 -17.40 9.66
CA ASN A 224 25.11 -18.55 9.64
C ASN A 224 24.79 -18.96 11.07
N THR A 225 23.52 -18.90 11.47
CA THR A 225 23.15 -19.12 12.87
C THR A 225 23.20 -20.59 13.29
N ALA A 226 23.25 -21.53 12.34
CA ALA A 226 23.33 -22.95 12.64
C ALA A 226 24.70 -23.35 13.20
N ASP A 227 25.77 -22.78 12.64
CA ASP A 227 27.16 -23.16 12.94
C ASP A 227 28.07 -21.98 13.33
N ASN A 228 27.54 -20.76 13.35
CA ASN A 228 28.25 -19.51 13.61
C ASN A 228 29.38 -19.19 12.62
N SER A 229 29.38 -19.78 11.42
CA SER A 229 30.31 -19.41 10.36
C SER A 229 30.02 -18.01 9.83
N VAL A 230 31.07 -17.26 9.48
CA VAL A 230 30.98 -15.84 9.08
C VAL A 230 31.47 -15.64 7.66
N ALA A 231 30.65 -14.99 6.85
CA ALA A 231 31.02 -14.44 5.54
C ALA A 231 30.98 -12.90 5.58
N PHE A 232 31.67 -12.24 4.66
CA PHE A 232 31.73 -10.78 4.61
C PHE A 232 31.26 -10.25 3.27
N ILE A 233 30.48 -9.17 3.33
CA ILE A 233 30.10 -8.34 2.18
C ILE A 233 30.92 -7.06 2.29
N ALA A 234 31.80 -6.83 1.33
CA ALA A 234 32.61 -5.61 1.30
C ALA A 234 31.76 -4.41 0.88
N MET A 235 31.83 -3.32 1.64
CA MET A 235 31.23 -2.04 1.27
C MET A 235 32.23 -1.17 0.53
N MET A 236 31.76 -0.03 0.01
CA MET A 236 32.65 0.98 -0.56
C MET A 236 33.66 1.48 0.48
N THR A 237 34.91 1.71 0.07
CA THR A 237 35.96 2.25 0.95
C THR A 237 35.51 3.57 1.56
N GLY A 238 35.62 3.68 2.89
CA GLY A 238 35.19 4.87 3.63
C GLY A 238 33.69 4.93 3.93
N ALA A 239 32.91 3.90 3.56
CA ALA A 239 31.56 3.71 4.04
C ALA A 239 31.59 3.26 5.50
N ALA A 240 30.84 3.94 6.36
CA ALA A 240 30.69 3.57 7.76
C ALA A 240 29.30 2.93 7.95
N PRO A 241 29.11 1.61 7.66
CA PRO A 241 27.82 0.97 7.82
C PRO A 241 27.37 1.03 9.27
N TRP A 242 26.08 1.24 9.51
CA TRP A 242 25.55 1.48 10.86
C TRP A 242 24.39 0.57 11.21
N GLY A 243 23.19 0.86 10.71
CA GLY A 243 21.97 0.09 10.92
C GLY A 243 21.78 -0.94 9.83
N VAL A 244 21.14 -2.05 10.17
CA VAL A 244 20.74 -3.10 9.22
C VAL A 244 19.27 -3.42 9.48
N THR A 245 18.46 -3.53 8.42
CA THR A 245 17.13 -4.15 8.47
C THR A 245 16.98 -5.14 7.32
N ILE A 246 16.12 -6.14 7.47
CA ILE A 246 15.91 -7.22 6.49
C ILE A 246 14.45 -7.22 6.08
N ASN A 247 14.21 -7.24 4.77
CA ASN A 247 12.86 -7.34 4.25
C ASN A 247 12.16 -8.62 4.76
N PRO A 248 10.88 -8.57 5.15
CA PRO A 248 10.11 -9.75 5.59
C PRO A 248 10.13 -10.93 4.61
N ASN A 249 10.45 -10.70 3.32
CA ASN A 249 10.67 -11.77 2.36
C ASN A 249 11.94 -12.61 2.62
N GLY A 250 12.86 -12.15 3.46
CA GLY A 250 14.13 -12.81 3.81
C GLY A 250 15.20 -12.79 2.72
N LEU A 251 14.97 -12.08 1.61
CA LEU A 251 15.83 -12.07 0.42
C LEU A 251 16.64 -10.78 0.25
N THR A 252 16.21 -9.69 0.88
CA THR A 252 16.84 -8.38 0.71
C THR A 252 17.14 -7.74 2.07
N ALA A 253 18.33 -7.17 2.23
CA ALA A 253 18.69 -6.36 3.37
C ALA A 253 19.00 -4.93 2.97
N TYR A 254 18.80 -4.00 3.90
CA TYR A 254 19.07 -2.58 3.74
C TYR A 254 20.02 -2.13 4.84
N VAL A 255 21.09 -1.44 4.47
CA VAL A 255 22.16 -1.02 5.39
C VAL A 255 22.43 0.46 5.24
N THR A 256 22.30 1.23 6.31
CA THR A 256 22.68 2.65 6.31
C THR A 256 24.19 2.79 6.28
N ASN A 257 24.69 3.68 5.43
CA ASN A 257 26.11 4.01 5.29
C ASN A 257 26.29 5.51 5.37
N ALA A 258 27.03 5.95 6.40
CA ALA A 258 27.54 7.32 6.47
C ALA A 258 28.92 7.36 5.80
N TYR A 259 29.11 8.25 4.83
CA TYR A 259 30.38 8.39 4.13
C TYR A 259 31.21 9.53 4.73
N LEU A 260 32.48 9.25 5.00
CA LEU A 260 33.46 10.27 5.40
C LEU A 260 33.80 11.20 4.21
N PRO A 261 34.24 12.45 4.46
CA PRO A 261 33.78 13.63 3.73
C PRO A 261 34.42 13.89 2.34
N GLU A 262 35.04 12.90 1.70
CA GLU A 262 35.59 13.06 0.35
C GLU A 262 34.94 12.08 -0.65
N GLN A 263 33.87 12.58 -1.29
CA GLN A 263 33.29 12.14 -2.58
C GLN A 263 32.16 11.09 -2.61
N ALA A 264 31.63 10.64 -1.48
CA ALA A 264 30.47 9.74 -1.49
C ALA A 264 29.25 10.37 -0.80
N ILE A 265 28.07 10.06 -1.35
CA ILE A 265 26.78 10.47 -0.82
C ILE A 265 26.35 9.48 0.26
N ASP A 266 25.86 9.98 1.39
CA ASP A 266 25.21 9.16 2.41
C ASP A 266 24.06 8.34 1.79
N ALA A 267 24.06 7.05 2.07
CA ALA A 267 23.21 6.11 1.32
C ALA A 267 22.71 4.95 2.16
N VAL A 268 21.64 4.32 1.69
CA VAL A 268 21.22 2.98 2.09
C VAL A 268 21.64 1.99 1.01
N ALA A 269 22.54 1.07 1.34
CA ALA A 269 22.90 -0.03 0.46
C ALA A 269 21.81 -1.11 0.48
N VAL A 270 21.48 -1.62 -0.70
CA VAL A 270 20.53 -2.73 -0.89
C VAL A 270 21.33 -3.99 -1.19
N ILE A 271 21.13 -5.02 -0.39
CA ILE A 271 21.91 -6.27 -0.46
C ILE A 271 20.98 -7.42 -0.81
N ASN A 272 21.33 -8.19 -1.84
CA ASN A 272 20.68 -9.46 -2.14
C ASN A 272 21.26 -10.56 -1.25
N LEU A 273 20.44 -11.15 -0.38
CA LEU A 273 20.86 -12.18 0.58
C LEU A 273 21.03 -13.58 -0.02
N THR A 274 20.67 -13.77 -1.29
CA THR A 274 20.96 -15.00 -2.02
C THR A 274 22.38 -14.98 -2.57
N THR A 275 22.80 -13.86 -3.15
CA THR A 275 24.13 -13.70 -3.74
C THR A 275 25.15 -13.07 -2.79
N ASN A 276 24.68 -12.45 -1.69
CA ASN A 276 25.47 -11.62 -0.77
C ASN A 276 26.16 -10.44 -1.49
N GLU A 277 25.47 -9.84 -2.45
CA GLU A 277 25.98 -8.72 -3.25
C GLU A 277 25.15 -7.46 -3.04
N ILE A 278 25.81 -6.30 -3.06
CA ILE A 278 25.15 -5.00 -3.09
C ILE A 278 24.60 -4.79 -4.50
N THR A 279 23.28 -4.67 -4.63
CA THR A 279 22.61 -4.48 -5.92
C THR A 279 22.50 -3.01 -6.30
N THR A 280 22.32 -2.13 -5.33
CA THR A 280 22.26 -0.68 -5.52
C THR A 280 22.54 0.06 -4.22
N SER A 281 22.68 1.38 -4.29
CA SER A 281 22.76 2.27 -3.14
C SER A 281 21.85 3.47 -3.37
N ILE A 282 21.03 3.77 -2.38
CA ILE A 282 19.96 4.76 -2.44
C ILE A 282 20.42 5.98 -1.66
N ALA A 283 20.54 7.14 -2.31
CA ALA A 283 20.93 8.38 -1.64
C ALA A 283 19.90 8.77 -0.56
N VAL A 284 20.36 9.11 0.64
CA VAL A 284 19.51 9.54 1.75
C VAL A 284 20.04 10.84 2.38
N GLY A 285 19.44 11.27 3.50
CA GLY A 285 19.91 12.42 4.26
C GLY A 285 21.24 12.16 4.97
N ASN A 286 21.73 13.18 5.69
CA ASN A 286 23.08 13.16 6.22
C ASN A 286 23.24 12.25 7.45
N ASN A 287 24.31 11.46 7.45
CA ASN A 287 24.73 10.54 8.51
C ASN A 287 23.61 9.57 8.94
N PRO A 288 23.11 8.72 8.03
CA PRO A 288 22.03 7.79 8.33
C PRO A 288 22.48 6.74 9.34
N ARG A 289 21.62 6.44 10.33
CA ARG A 289 21.92 5.50 11.42
C ARG A 289 20.83 4.44 11.54
N GLY A 290 19.86 4.67 12.43
CA GLY A 290 18.71 3.80 12.60
C GLY A 290 18.02 3.57 11.27
N ILE A 291 17.69 2.31 11.01
CA ILE A 291 16.96 1.90 9.82
C ILE A 291 16.01 0.79 10.21
N GLU A 292 14.78 0.88 9.72
CA GLU A 292 13.80 -0.16 9.96
C GLU A 292 12.87 -0.29 8.76
N ILE A 293 12.34 -1.48 8.55
CA ILE A 293 11.39 -1.77 7.47
C ILE A 293 10.00 -2.01 8.05
N ASN A 294 8.96 -1.50 7.37
CA ASN A 294 7.61 -1.80 7.78
C ASN A 294 7.27 -3.29 7.59
N SER A 295 6.27 -3.76 8.32
CA SER A 295 5.95 -5.19 8.42
C SER A 295 5.54 -5.85 7.10
N ASP A 296 5.01 -5.10 6.14
CA ASP A 296 4.67 -5.61 4.81
C ASP A 296 5.85 -5.59 3.82
N GLY A 297 6.97 -4.96 4.19
CA GLY A 297 8.20 -4.87 3.42
C GLY A 297 8.16 -3.88 2.26
N THR A 298 7.18 -2.97 2.22
CA THR A 298 7.02 -1.99 1.13
C THR A 298 7.85 -0.72 1.31
N PHE A 299 8.13 -0.33 2.56
CA PHE A 299 8.85 0.89 2.87
C PHE A 299 9.94 0.68 3.91
N VAL A 300 11.11 1.23 3.63
CA VAL A 300 12.24 1.32 4.57
C VAL A 300 12.37 2.76 5.06
N TYR A 301 12.53 2.93 6.36
CA TYR A 301 12.66 4.21 7.04
C TYR A 301 14.08 4.35 7.56
N ALA A 302 14.85 5.28 7.00
CA ALA A 302 16.22 5.56 7.42
C ALA A 302 16.28 6.90 8.16
N ALA A 303 16.64 6.86 9.45
CA ALA A 303 16.82 8.04 10.29
C ALA A 303 18.16 8.72 9.98
N ASN A 304 18.10 9.95 9.49
CA ASN A 304 19.26 10.73 9.06
C ASN A 304 19.72 11.63 10.22
N ARG A 305 20.75 11.19 10.95
CA ARG A 305 21.14 11.79 12.23
C ARG A 305 21.41 13.28 12.12
N LEU A 306 22.15 13.73 11.10
CA LEU A 306 22.61 15.12 11.02
C LEU A 306 21.65 16.04 10.26
N SER A 307 20.76 15.49 9.43
CA SER A 307 19.73 16.30 8.76
C SER A 307 18.41 16.38 9.52
N GLU A 308 18.24 15.63 10.62
CA GLU A 308 17.00 15.58 11.42
C GLU A 308 15.77 15.20 10.57
N THR A 309 15.98 14.24 9.67
CA THR A 309 14.93 13.74 8.79
C THR A 309 14.87 12.22 8.80
N VAL A 310 13.76 11.67 8.29
CA VAL A 310 13.64 10.25 7.97
C VAL A 310 13.40 10.12 6.47
N SER A 311 14.26 9.37 5.79
CA SER A 311 14.04 9.01 4.39
C SER A 311 13.14 7.78 4.32
N VAL A 312 12.00 7.91 3.63
CA VAL A 312 11.07 6.81 3.34
C VAL A 312 11.39 6.30 1.93
N ILE A 313 11.84 5.06 1.87
CA ILE A 313 12.34 4.40 0.67
C ILE A 313 11.31 3.36 0.24
N ASP A 314 10.81 3.45 -1.00
CA ASP A 314 9.99 2.41 -1.61
C ASP A 314 10.88 1.24 -2.03
N THR A 315 10.57 0.03 -1.57
CA THR A 315 11.42 -1.16 -1.79
C THR A 315 11.29 -1.74 -3.18
N ALA A 316 10.20 -1.47 -3.90
CA ALA A 316 10.03 -1.90 -5.28
C ALA A 316 10.80 -0.98 -6.24
N LEU A 317 10.81 0.33 -5.95
CA LEU A 317 11.52 1.33 -6.74
C LEU A 317 13.00 1.46 -6.37
N ASN A 318 13.35 1.16 -5.11
CA ASN A 318 14.63 1.50 -4.50
C ASN A 318 14.96 3.00 -4.59
N GLU A 319 13.96 3.83 -4.30
CA GLU A 319 14.07 5.29 -4.34
C GLU A 319 13.45 5.91 -3.08
N VAL A 320 14.00 7.04 -2.64
CA VAL A 320 13.36 7.85 -1.60
C VAL A 320 12.12 8.51 -2.19
N VAL A 321 10.95 8.05 -1.77
CA VAL A 321 9.65 8.60 -2.21
C VAL A 321 9.17 9.74 -1.33
N LYS A 322 9.68 9.83 -0.10
CA LYS A 322 9.31 10.87 0.86
C LYS A 322 10.41 11.11 1.88
N THR A 323 10.48 12.34 2.37
CA THR A 323 11.36 12.73 3.48
C THR A 323 10.51 13.34 4.57
N ILE A 324 10.48 12.70 5.73
CA ILE A 324 9.81 13.20 6.93
C ILE A 324 10.76 14.17 7.63
N ASN A 325 10.33 15.41 7.80
CA ASN A 325 11.09 16.37 8.61
C ASN A 325 10.71 16.19 10.07
N LEU A 326 11.70 15.95 10.92
CA LEU A 326 11.50 15.99 12.37
C LEU A 326 11.75 17.46 12.76
N HIS A 327 10.71 18.17 13.20
CA HIS A 327 10.70 19.63 13.30
C HIS A 327 12.00 20.27 13.84
N THR A 328 12.45 21.35 13.18
CA THR A 328 13.57 22.20 13.57
C THR A 328 13.22 23.07 14.78
N PHE A 329 13.94 22.95 15.89
CA PHE A 329 13.95 24.01 16.91
C PHE A 329 15.13 24.95 16.70
N SER A 330 14.83 26.24 16.71
CA SER A 330 15.81 27.32 16.72
C SER A 330 16.57 27.31 18.04
N GLY A 331 17.81 26.83 18.00
CA GLY A 331 18.82 27.12 19.04
C GLY A 331 19.17 25.96 19.95
N GLY A 332 20.02 25.05 19.45
CA GLY A 332 20.88 24.24 20.33
C GLY A 332 21.24 22.86 19.79
N THR A 333 22.29 22.79 18.97
CA THR A 333 23.02 21.60 18.48
C THR A 333 22.22 20.63 17.60
N LEU A 334 22.56 20.59 16.31
CA LEU A 334 21.96 19.71 15.30
C LEU A 334 22.33 18.24 15.51
N GLY A 335 21.33 17.38 15.38
CA GLY A 335 21.43 15.94 15.18
C GLY A 335 21.42 15.11 16.45
N GLY A 336 21.03 13.83 16.36
CA GLY A 336 20.80 12.99 17.55
C GLY A 336 20.06 11.67 17.35
N LEU A 337 19.48 11.46 16.17
CA LEU A 337 18.73 10.24 15.88
C LEU A 337 19.67 9.02 15.95
N GLU A 338 19.32 8.06 16.81
CA GLU A 338 20.05 6.80 16.97
C GLU A 338 19.15 5.62 16.55
N GLY A 339 18.37 5.06 17.48
CA GLY A 339 17.45 3.96 17.22
C GLY A 339 16.12 4.41 16.61
N ILE A 340 15.57 3.56 15.74
CA ILE A 340 14.21 3.62 15.23
C ILE A 340 13.60 2.23 15.38
N ASP A 341 12.33 2.17 15.75
CA ASP A 341 11.51 0.97 15.65
C ASP A 341 10.12 1.39 15.17
N LEU A 342 9.63 0.75 14.10
CA LEU A 342 8.34 1.07 13.47
C LEU A 342 7.15 0.41 14.18
N GLY A 343 7.44 -0.38 15.22
CA GLY A 343 6.44 -1.22 15.85
C GLY A 343 5.87 -2.27 14.90
N PRO A 344 5.17 -3.28 15.45
CA PRO A 344 4.23 -4.02 14.65
C PRO A 344 3.14 -3.04 14.20
N VAL A 345 2.79 -3.06 12.92
CA VAL A 345 1.47 -2.58 12.52
C VAL A 345 0.45 -3.40 13.32
N PRO A 346 -0.60 -2.79 13.91
CA PRO A 346 -1.63 -3.49 14.65
C PRO A 346 -2.11 -4.75 13.91
N LYS A 347 -2.43 -5.78 14.69
CA LYS A 347 -2.75 -7.14 14.22
C LYS A 347 -3.56 -7.16 12.92
N GLY A 348 -3.02 -7.84 11.92
CA GLY A 348 -3.77 -8.24 10.72
C GLY A 348 -3.70 -7.25 9.56
N ILE A 349 -2.51 -7.01 9.00
CA ILE A 349 -2.45 -6.56 7.60
C ILE A 349 -2.77 -7.77 6.72
N LEU A 350 -4.02 -7.79 6.27
CA LEU A 350 -4.48 -8.71 5.24
C LEU A 350 -4.12 -8.08 3.89
N SER A 351 -3.17 -8.66 3.17
CA SER A 351 -3.09 -8.42 1.73
C SER A 351 -4.09 -9.35 1.06
N VAL A 352 -5.25 -8.81 0.73
CA VAL A 352 -6.23 -9.43 -0.17
C VAL A 352 -6.44 -8.49 -1.34
N VAL A 353 -6.68 -9.06 -2.52
CA VAL A 353 -7.14 -8.29 -3.68
C VAL A 353 -8.45 -7.60 -3.29
N SER A 354 -8.41 -6.29 -3.04
CA SER A 354 -9.53 -5.51 -2.52
C SER A 354 -10.66 -5.35 -3.54
N SER A 355 -10.39 -5.60 -4.83
CA SER A 355 -11.35 -5.54 -5.91
C SER A 355 -11.06 -6.62 -6.97
N LEU A 356 -12.03 -7.52 -7.16
CA LEU A 356 -12.02 -8.57 -8.17
C LEU A 356 -12.96 -8.20 -9.30
N ARG A 357 -12.43 -7.73 -10.44
CA ARG A 357 -13.22 -7.53 -11.65
C ARG A 357 -13.09 -8.76 -12.55
N PHE A 358 -14.19 -9.46 -12.78
CA PHE A 358 -14.26 -10.56 -13.73
C PHE A 358 -14.32 -10.01 -15.15
N SER A 359 -13.72 -10.74 -16.09
CA SER A 359 -13.97 -10.50 -17.52
C SER A 359 -15.45 -10.72 -17.82
N ASP A 360 -15.92 -10.03 -18.85
CA ASP A 360 -17.28 -10.17 -19.33
C ASP A 360 -17.57 -11.62 -19.73
N LEU A 361 -18.73 -12.13 -19.31
CA LEU A 361 -19.03 -13.54 -19.39
C LEU A 361 -20.43 -13.77 -19.95
N ILE A 362 -20.54 -14.65 -20.94
CA ILE A 362 -21.83 -15.01 -21.55
C ILE A 362 -22.77 -15.57 -20.47
N VAL A 363 -24.01 -15.08 -20.42
CA VAL A 363 -25.09 -15.60 -19.58
C VAL A 363 -25.19 -17.10 -19.84
N THR A 364 -25.07 -17.92 -18.77
CA THR A 364 -24.90 -19.40 -18.73
C THR A 364 -23.46 -19.93 -18.63
N SER A 365 -22.43 -19.11 -18.81
CA SER A 365 -21.04 -19.50 -18.55
C SER A 365 -20.63 -19.21 -17.11
N THR A 366 -19.55 -19.84 -16.64
CA THR A 366 -18.99 -19.61 -15.31
C THR A 366 -17.49 -19.43 -15.39
N SER A 367 -16.95 -18.47 -14.64
CA SER A 367 -15.53 -18.29 -14.43
C SER A 367 -15.24 -18.14 -12.94
N PHE A 368 -13.98 -18.31 -12.55
CA PHE A 368 -13.54 -18.11 -11.18
C PHE A 368 -12.24 -17.32 -11.14
N GLN A 369 -12.04 -16.60 -10.05
CA GLN A 369 -10.76 -16.02 -9.69
C GLN A 369 -10.31 -16.60 -8.35
N THR A 370 -9.02 -16.92 -8.25
CA THR A 370 -8.41 -17.37 -7.00
C THR A 370 -8.01 -16.15 -6.19
N VAL A 371 -8.49 -16.08 -4.96
CA VAL A 371 -8.08 -15.08 -3.97
C VAL A 371 -7.04 -15.72 -3.05
N THR A 372 -5.89 -15.08 -2.94
CA THR A 372 -4.86 -15.46 -1.97
C THR A 372 -4.95 -14.53 -0.77
N VAL A 373 -5.09 -15.12 0.41
CA VAL A 373 -4.99 -14.42 1.69
C VAL A 373 -3.60 -14.70 2.23
N THR A 374 -2.85 -13.65 2.54
CA THR A 374 -1.52 -13.77 3.16
C THR A 374 -1.55 -13.13 4.52
N ASN A 375 -1.09 -13.85 5.55
CA ASN A 375 -0.77 -13.21 6.82
C ASN A 375 0.56 -12.45 6.67
N ARG A 376 0.49 -11.12 6.57
CA ARG A 376 1.66 -10.23 6.53
C ARG A 376 2.05 -9.71 7.92
N GLY A 377 1.33 -10.12 8.96
CA GLY A 377 1.67 -9.80 10.34
C GLY A 377 2.75 -10.71 10.91
N ILE A 378 3.20 -10.37 12.12
CA ILE A 378 4.25 -11.10 12.85
C ILE A 378 3.69 -12.10 13.90
N LEU A 379 2.37 -12.18 14.03
CA LEU A 379 1.67 -13.15 14.87
C LEU A 379 0.72 -14.01 14.04
N ASP A 380 0.33 -15.17 14.57
CA ASP A 380 -0.70 -16.03 14.00
C ASP A 380 -2.02 -15.27 13.78
N LEU A 381 -2.56 -15.35 12.57
CA LEU A 381 -3.82 -14.71 12.18
C LEU A 381 -4.92 -15.77 12.10
N ALA A 382 -5.87 -15.73 13.04
CA ALA A 382 -7.05 -16.59 13.02
C ALA A 382 -8.15 -15.97 12.13
N LEU A 383 -8.49 -16.63 11.03
CA LEU A 383 -9.58 -16.26 10.14
C LEU A 383 -10.89 -16.86 10.61
N GLY A 384 -11.98 -16.10 10.51
CA GLY A 384 -13.33 -16.60 10.72
C GLY A 384 -13.89 -17.26 9.46
N SER A 385 -15.19 -17.54 9.49
CA SER A 385 -15.89 -18.06 8.32
C SER A 385 -16.17 -16.93 7.32
N ILE A 386 -15.49 -16.97 6.17
CA ILE A 386 -15.59 -15.97 5.10
C ILE A 386 -17.04 -15.90 4.61
N SER A 387 -17.53 -14.68 4.41
CA SER A 387 -18.88 -14.37 3.88
C SER A 387 -20.02 -14.88 4.78
N ALA A 388 -19.76 -15.20 6.05
CA ALA A 388 -20.79 -15.66 6.98
C ALA A 388 -21.73 -14.53 7.44
N VAL A 389 -21.19 -13.33 7.65
CA VAL A 389 -21.97 -12.15 8.09
C VAL A 389 -22.49 -11.36 6.89
N ASN A 390 -21.65 -11.18 5.88
CA ASN A 390 -22.00 -10.56 4.59
C ASN A 390 -21.83 -11.57 3.44
N PRO A 391 -22.87 -12.38 3.14
CA PRO A 391 -22.82 -13.40 2.09
C PRO A 391 -22.85 -12.78 0.69
N LEU A 392 -22.01 -13.30 -0.22
CA LEU A 392 -22.10 -12.97 -1.65
C LEU A 392 -23.49 -13.31 -2.19
N ALA A 393 -24.08 -12.36 -2.91
CA ALA A 393 -25.31 -12.52 -3.66
C ALA A 393 -25.02 -13.09 -5.07
N ALA A 394 -25.98 -13.87 -5.58
CA ALA A 394 -25.95 -14.29 -6.98
C ALA A 394 -25.86 -13.06 -7.90
N PRO A 395 -25.03 -13.10 -8.96
CA PRO A 395 -24.42 -14.29 -9.57
C PRO A 395 -23.04 -14.70 -9.01
N PHE A 396 -22.58 -14.11 -7.91
CA PHE A 396 -21.32 -14.46 -7.27
C PHE A 396 -21.49 -15.60 -6.25
N SER A 397 -20.45 -16.42 -6.08
CA SER A 397 -20.44 -17.47 -5.04
C SER A 397 -19.02 -17.86 -4.65
N LEU A 398 -18.85 -18.41 -3.44
CA LEU A 398 -17.56 -18.95 -2.99
C LEU A 398 -17.45 -20.45 -3.28
N SER A 399 -16.26 -20.89 -3.69
CA SER A 399 -15.89 -22.31 -3.77
C SER A 399 -14.45 -22.51 -3.28
N GLU A 400 -14.08 -23.77 -2.99
CA GLU A 400 -12.73 -24.14 -2.54
C GLU A 400 -12.20 -23.26 -1.38
N ASN A 401 -13.05 -23.03 -0.37
CA ASN A 401 -12.77 -22.09 0.73
C ASN A 401 -11.74 -22.65 1.73
N GLY A 402 -10.48 -22.69 1.31
CA GLY A 402 -9.35 -23.15 2.10
C GLY A 402 -8.90 -22.19 3.21
N CYS A 403 -9.51 -21.02 3.32
CA CYS A 403 -9.15 -19.99 4.28
C CYS A 403 -10.05 -19.91 5.52
N SER A 404 -11.33 -20.29 5.40
CA SER A 404 -12.26 -20.14 6.52
C SER A 404 -11.84 -20.97 7.73
N ASN A 405 -11.89 -20.35 8.91
CA ASN A 405 -11.54 -20.98 10.19
C ASN A 405 -10.09 -21.49 10.27
N GLN A 406 -9.18 -20.97 9.43
CA GLN A 406 -7.75 -21.29 9.49
C GLN A 406 -7.00 -20.34 10.43
N ILE A 407 -5.89 -20.83 10.98
CA ILE A 407 -4.88 -20.01 11.64
C ILE A 407 -3.67 -19.94 10.70
N LEU A 408 -3.34 -18.74 10.23
CA LEU A 408 -2.20 -18.51 9.36
C LEU A 408 -1.02 -18.01 10.19
N ALA A 409 0.08 -18.76 10.23
CA ALA A 409 1.34 -18.26 10.80
C ALA A 409 1.87 -17.04 10.02
N PRO A 410 2.78 -16.24 10.59
CA PRO A 410 3.45 -15.14 9.86
C PRO A 410 4.01 -15.60 8.51
N GLY A 411 3.69 -14.88 7.43
CA GLY A 411 4.08 -15.21 6.06
C GLY A 411 3.32 -16.37 5.42
N ALA A 412 2.45 -17.08 6.15
CA ALA A 412 1.64 -18.15 5.59
C ALA A 412 0.51 -17.60 4.70
N THR A 413 0.10 -18.44 3.75
CA THR A 413 -0.97 -18.12 2.82
C THR A 413 -2.05 -19.19 2.83
N CYS A 414 -3.27 -18.79 2.53
CA CYS A 414 -4.35 -19.69 2.13
C CYS A 414 -5.05 -19.12 0.90
N THR A 415 -5.85 -19.94 0.23
CA THR A 415 -6.60 -19.51 -0.95
C THR A 415 -8.06 -19.92 -0.88
N PHE A 416 -8.89 -19.18 -1.61
CA PHE A 416 -10.27 -19.56 -1.94
C PHE A 416 -10.64 -19.05 -3.33
N LYS A 417 -11.74 -19.55 -3.90
CA LYS A 417 -12.23 -19.10 -5.21
C LYS A 417 -13.51 -18.29 -5.07
N VAL A 418 -13.58 -17.21 -5.83
CA VAL A 418 -14.83 -16.49 -6.11
C VAL A 418 -15.25 -16.86 -7.52
N ASN A 419 -16.48 -17.35 -7.68
CA ASN A 419 -17.07 -17.68 -8.97
C ASN A 419 -18.01 -16.56 -9.41
N PHE A 420 -18.08 -16.33 -10.72
CA PHE A 420 -19.07 -15.47 -11.36
C PHE A 420 -19.82 -16.28 -12.42
N ALA A 421 -21.15 -16.35 -12.28
CA ALA A 421 -22.04 -17.09 -13.17
C ALA A 421 -23.29 -16.23 -13.52
N PRO A 422 -23.18 -15.24 -14.42
CA PRO A 422 -24.25 -14.29 -14.70
C PRO A 422 -25.50 -15.01 -15.24
N THR A 423 -26.65 -14.66 -14.68
CA THR A 423 -27.96 -15.23 -15.06
C THR A 423 -28.79 -14.27 -15.92
N ALA A 424 -28.33 -13.03 -16.08
CA ALA A 424 -28.94 -12.02 -16.94
C ALA A 424 -27.85 -11.12 -17.54
N VAL A 425 -28.21 -10.40 -18.60
CA VAL A 425 -27.33 -9.42 -19.23
C VAL A 425 -27.24 -8.17 -18.36
N GLY A 426 -26.05 -7.62 -18.19
CA GLY A 426 -25.83 -6.39 -17.44
C GLY A 426 -24.70 -6.47 -16.41
N GLU A 427 -24.45 -5.35 -15.74
CA GLU A 427 -23.41 -5.23 -14.72
C GLU A 427 -23.89 -5.78 -13.37
N PHE A 428 -23.04 -6.57 -12.73
CA PHE A 428 -23.22 -7.08 -11.37
C PHE A 428 -22.05 -6.60 -10.51
N SER A 429 -22.35 -6.13 -9.32
CA SER A 429 -21.35 -5.83 -8.30
C SER A 429 -21.87 -6.22 -6.94
N ASP A 430 -20.95 -6.61 -6.06
CA ASP A 430 -21.25 -6.98 -4.69
C ASP A 430 -19.99 -6.84 -3.82
N SER A 431 -20.11 -7.06 -2.52
CA SER A 431 -18.98 -7.18 -1.61
C SER A 431 -19.21 -8.26 -0.56
N PHE A 432 -18.12 -8.79 0.00
CA PHE A 432 -18.19 -9.79 1.06
C PHE A 432 -17.07 -9.62 2.07
N ASP A 433 -17.32 -10.15 3.26
CA ASP A 433 -16.45 -10.00 4.41
C ASP A 433 -15.53 -11.21 4.61
N ILE A 434 -14.30 -10.92 5.01
CA ILE A 434 -13.28 -11.87 5.45
C ILE A 434 -13.02 -11.53 6.93
N PRO A 435 -13.75 -12.18 7.86
CA PRO A 435 -13.69 -11.85 9.27
C PRO A 435 -12.42 -12.41 9.92
N TYR A 436 -11.92 -11.72 10.93
CA TYR A 436 -10.91 -12.24 11.85
C TYR A 436 -11.60 -12.79 13.10
N LEU A 437 -11.05 -13.86 13.69
CA LEU A 437 -11.51 -14.36 14.99
C LEU A 437 -10.85 -13.63 16.16
N ASP A 438 -9.82 -12.82 15.90
CA ASP A 438 -9.29 -11.88 16.87
C ASP A 438 -10.21 -10.63 16.94
N PRO A 439 -10.80 -10.32 18.12
CA PRO A 439 -11.65 -9.15 18.30
C PRO A 439 -10.97 -7.82 17.96
N ALA A 440 -9.63 -7.77 17.94
CA ALA A 440 -8.84 -6.56 17.69
C ALA A 440 -8.48 -6.32 16.21
N ALA A 441 -8.65 -7.30 15.31
CA ALA A 441 -8.21 -7.20 13.90
C ALA A 441 -9.31 -6.68 12.94
N GLY A 442 -10.56 -6.54 13.40
CA GLY A 442 -11.67 -5.97 12.61
C GLY A 442 -12.32 -6.94 11.62
N THR A 443 -12.57 -6.53 10.38
CA THR A 443 -13.03 -7.38 9.27
C THR A 443 -12.56 -6.74 7.97
N ALA A 444 -11.97 -7.52 7.06
CA ALA A 444 -11.68 -7.02 5.72
C ALA A 444 -12.87 -7.23 4.79
N THR A 445 -13.09 -6.30 3.86
CA THR A 445 -14.13 -6.42 2.84
C THR A 445 -13.49 -6.44 1.46
N ALA A 446 -13.89 -7.40 0.63
CA ALA A 446 -13.49 -7.49 -0.77
C ALA A 446 -14.68 -7.17 -1.67
N SER A 447 -14.46 -6.35 -2.70
CA SER A 447 -15.49 -6.03 -3.70
C SER A 447 -15.34 -6.93 -4.92
N VAL A 448 -16.47 -7.33 -5.51
CA VAL A 448 -16.52 -8.13 -6.74
C VAL A 448 -17.36 -7.40 -7.78
N ALA A 449 -16.95 -7.47 -9.04
CA ALA A 449 -17.72 -6.93 -10.15
C ALA A 449 -17.56 -7.80 -11.40
N GLY A 450 -18.58 -7.86 -12.25
CA GLY A 450 -18.55 -8.59 -13.51
C GLY A 450 -19.73 -8.21 -14.39
N TYR A 451 -19.63 -8.47 -15.69
CA TYR A 451 -20.69 -8.18 -16.64
C TYR A 451 -21.21 -9.45 -17.31
N GLY A 452 -22.53 -9.64 -17.29
CA GLY A 452 -23.20 -10.70 -18.05
C GLY A 452 -23.43 -10.29 -19.49
N LEU A 453 -22.88 -11.03 -20.44
CA LEU A 453 -23.11 -10.82 -21.88
C LEU A 453 -24.29 -11.65 -22.37
N SER A 454 -25.03 -11.11 -23.32
CA SER A 454 -26.03 -11.91 -24.04
C SER A 454 -25.34 -13.08 -24.74
N ALA A 455 -25.98 -14.26 -24.76
CA ALA A 455 -25.54 -15.38 -25.60
C ALA A 455 -25.57 -15.06 -27.11
N ASN A 456 -26.16 -13.90 -27.48
CA ASN A 456 -26.32 -13.44 -28.86
C ASN A 456 -25.58 -12.12 -29.18
N ASN A 457 -24.62 -11.64 -28.37
CA ASN A 457 -23.84 -10.43 -28.73
C ASN A 457 -23.01 -10.69 -29.99
N GLN A 458 -23.26 -9.97 -31.07
CA GLN A 458 -22.55 -10.13 -32.34
C GLN A 458 -21.71 -8.89 -32.61
N ARG A 459 -20.47 -9.09 -33.06
CA ARG A 459 -19.55 -7.99 -33.32
C ARG A 459 -20.06 -7.07 -34.44
N PRO A 460 -19.84 -5.74 -34.36
CA PRO A 460 -20.11 -4.82 -35.45
C PRO A 460 -19.50 -5.30 -36.77
N GLY A 461 -20.11 -4.90 -37.89
CA GLY A 461 -19.51 -5.14 -39.20
C GLY A 461 -18.07 -4.59 -39.28
N LYS A 462 -17.22 -5.18 -40.13
CA LYS A 462 -15.85 -4.69 -40.33
C LYS A 462 -15.86 -3.43 -41.21
N PRO A 463 -15.37 -2.26 -40.75
CA PRO A 463 -15.30 -1.07 -41.59
C PRO A 463 -14.32 -1.26 -42.75
N ALA A 464 -14.69 -0.83 -43.96
CA ALA A 464 -13.80 -0.76 -45.10
C ALA A 464 -13.28 0.67 -45.28
N LEU A 465 -11.95 0.81 -45.42
CA LEU A 465 -11.32 2.11 -45.61
C LEU A 465 -11.57 2.67 -47.02
N ILE A 466 -11.73 3.98 -47.13
CA ILE A 466 -12.00 4.69 -48.39
C ILE A 466 -10.89 5.69 -48.70
N SER A 467 -10.52 6.56 -47.75
CA SER A 467 -9.49 7.59 -47.95
C SER A 467 -8.77 7.93 -46.64
N PRO A 468 -7.45 8.24 -46.63
CA PRO A 468 -6.51 8.14 -47.75
C PRO A 468 -6.33 6.71 -48.25
N THR A 469 -6.15 6.48 -49.55
CA THR A 469 -5.98 5.12 -50.10
C THR A 469 -4.67 4.48 -49.64
N ASP A 470 -4.61 3.15 -49.55
CA ASP A 470 -3.36 2.47 -49.15
C ASP A 470 -2.19 2.84 -50.06
N GLY A 471 -1.10 3.32 -49.45
CA GLY A 471 0.10 3.80 -50.13
C GLY A 471 0.00 5.21 -50.72
N GLN A 472 -1.04 6.00 -50.42
CA GLN A 472 -1.20 7.35 -50.99
C GLN A 472 -0.06 8.28 -50.58
N ILE A 473 0.48 9.04 -51.54
CA ILE A 473 1.56 10.01 -51.32
C ILE A 473 1.01 11.44 -51.47
N GLY A 474 1.53 12.37 -50.68
CA GLY A 474 1.16 13.79 -50.77
C GLY A 474 -0.11 14.14 -49.99
N VAL A 475 -0.45 13.35 -48.98
CA VAL A 475 -1.62 13.60 -48.12
C VAL A 475 -1.42 14.88 -47.29
N ALA A 476 -2.48 15.67 -47.11
CA ALA A 476 -2.42 16.89 -46.30
C ALA A 476 -2.00 16.59 -44.85
N LEU A 477 -1.42 17.58 -44.16
CA LEU A 477 -1.03 17.42 -42.75
C LEU A 477 -2.26 17.31 -41.82
N THR A 478 -3.44 17.72 -42.28
CA THR A 478 -4.73 17.51 -41.62
C THR A 478 -5.63 16.68 -42.56
N PRO A 479 -5.38 15.36 -42.69
CA PRO A 479 -6.16 14.54 -43.59
C PRO A 479 -7.60 14.36 -43.10
N THR A 480 -8.53 14.30 -44.05
CA THR A 480 -9.85 13.72 -43.83
C THR A 480 -9.76 12.23 -44.12
N PHE A 481 -10.09 11.43 -43.12
CA PHE A 481 -10.26 9.99 -43.22
C PHE A 481 -11.70 9.66 -43.56
N SER A 482 -11.91 8.67 -44.42
CA SER A 482 -13.25 8.14 -44.70
C SER A 482 -13.28 6.62 -44.78
N TRP A 483 -14.39 6.03 -44.36
CA TRP A 483 -14.63 4.58 -44.30
C TRP A 483 -16.12 4.28 -44.47
N THR A 484 -16.46 3.01 -44.74
CA THR A 484 -17.86 2.56 -44.81
C THR A 484 -18.48 2.51 -43.42
N GLU A 485 -19.68 3.09 -43.27
CA GLU A 485 -20.51 2.83 -42.10
C GLU A 485 -20.87 1.33 -42.03
N VAL A 486 -20.86 0.79 -40.82
CA VAL A 486 -21.25 -0.59 -40.50
C VAL A 486 -22.40 -0.55 -39.50
N THR A 487 -23.25 -1.56 -39.57
CA THR A 487 -24.29 -1.81 -38.57
C THR A 487 -23.84 -2.90 -37.62
N ASP A 488 -24.38 -2.87 -36.42
CA ASP A 488 -24.37 -4.04 -35.56
C ASP A 488 -25.52 -4.99 -35.92
N PRO A 489 -25.27 -6.30 -36.12
CA PRO A 489 -26.33 -7.30 -36.27
C PRO A 489 -27.36 -7.34 -35.13
N ASP A 490 -27.00 -6.96 -33.90
CA ASP A 490 -27.90 -6.94 -32.75
C ASP A 490 -28.59 -5.59 -32.49
N GLY A 491 -28.24 -4.57 -33.30
CA GLY A 491 -28.91 -3.27 -33.36
C GLY A 491 -28.29 -2.19 -32.47
N ASP A 492 -27.11 -2.46 -31.89
CA ASP A 492 -26.37 -1.51 -31.08
C ASP A 492 -25.81 -0.31 -31.85
N VAL A 493 -25.56 0.77 -31.10
CA VAL A 493 -24.98 1.99 -31.65
C VAL A 493 -23.47 1.79 -31.83
N VAL A 494 -23.03 1.75 -33.08
CA VAL A 494 -21.61 1.64 -33.42
C VAL A 494 -20.94 3.01 -33.39
N ASN A 495 -19.97 3.16 -32.50
CA ASN A 495 -19.04 4.28 -32.44
C ASN A 495 -17.77 3.96 -33.23
N TYR A 496 -17.13 4.98 -33.80
CA TYR A 496 -15.89 4.79 -34.55
C TYR A 496 -14.74 5.51 -33.88
N SER A 497 -13.56 4.89 -33.90
CA SER A 497 -12.28 5.47 -33.51
C SER A 497 -11.26 5.32 -34.63
N ILE A 498 -10.57 6.41 -34.99
CA ILE A 498 -9.44 6.36 -35.92
C ILE A 498 -8.17 6.10 -35.12
N VAL A 499 -7.31 5.21 -35.58
CA VAL A 499 -5.98 4.99 -35.01
C VAL A 499 -4.95 5.27 -36.09
N CYS A 500 -3.98 6.14 -35.80
CA CYS A 500 -2.91 6.54 -36.72
C CYS A 500 -1.56 6.44 -35.99
N SER A 501 -0.53 5.91 -36.64
CA SER A 501 0.79 5.67 -36.04
C SER A 501 1.89 5.69 -37.10
N THR A 502 3.13 5.97 -36.71
CA THR A 502 4.30 5.79 -37.59
C THR A 502 4.79 4.35 -37.64
N SER A 503 4.22 3.45 -36.82
CA SER A 503 4.56 2.04 -36.75
C SER A 503 3.40 1.16 -37.24
N PRO A 504 3.64 0.15 -38.11
CA PRO A 504 2.58 -0.69 -38.67
C PRO A 504 1.87 -1.59 -37.65
N ASP A 505 2.52 -1.88 -36.53
CA ASP A 505 2.01 -2.65 -35.40
C ASP A 505 1.37 -1.76 -34.32
N PHE A 506 1.34 -0.43 -34.53
CA PHE A 506 0.79 0.57 -33.62
C PHE A 506 1.43 0.58 -32.21
N THR A 507 2.67 0.10 -32.07
CA THR A 507 3.40 0.07 -30.78
C THR A 507 4.12 1.38 -30.43
N ALA A 508 4.25 2.31 -31.39
CA ALA A 508 4.90 3.62 -31.20
C ALA A 508 4.14 4.75 -31.92
N GLY A 509 4.00 5.93 -31.29
CA GLY A 509 3.48 7.16 -31.91
C GLY A 509 2.19 7.73 -31.28
N THR A 510 1.72 8.87 -31.81
CA THR A 510 0.56 9.63 -31.32
C THR A 510 -0.76 8.90 -31.59
N LEU A 511 -1.36 8.29 -30.57
CA LEU A 511 -2.73 7.75 -30.65
C LEU A 511 -3.75 8.91 -30.60
N VAL A 512 -4.65 9.02 -31.58
CA VAL A 512 -5.72 10.03 -31.58
C VAL A 512 -7.07 9.36 -31.77
N THR A 513 -7.76 9.07 -30.67
CA THR A 513 -9.11 8.49 -30.66
C THR A 513 -10.17 9.61 -30.74
N LEU A 514 -10.93 9.66 -31.83
CA LEU A 514 -12.13 10.52 -31.95
C LEU A 514 -13.36 9.64 -31.81
N HIS A 515 -14.35 10.04 -30.99
CA HIS A 515 -15.64 9.34 -30.88
C HIS A 515 -16.69 10.09 -31.70
N PHE A 516 -17.44 9.39 -32.55
CA PHE A 516 -18.52 9.97 -33.36
C PHE A 516 -19.87 9.36 -32.96
N GLY A 517 -20.77 10.21 -32.42
CA GLY A 517 -22.17 9.91 -32.17
C GLY A 517 -23.07 10.85 -32.96
N GLU A 518 -24.08 10.29 -33.64
CA GLU A 518 -25.20 10.93 -34.36
C GLU A 518 -24.92 11.75 -35.64
N GLN A 519 -25.27 11.18 -36.80
CA GLN A 519 -25.82 11.92 -37.94
C GLN A 519 -26.97 11.13 -38.62
N LYS A 520 -28.19 11.27 -38.10
CA LYS A 520 -29.40 11.19 -38.93
C LYS A 520 -29.97 12.60 -39.06
N SER A 521 -29.59 13.29 -40.12
CA SER A 521 -30.18 14.57 -40.52
C SER A 521 -31.53 14.32 -41.21
N LEU A 522 -32.62 14.47 -40.45
CA LEU A 522 -33.93 14.84 -40.97
C LEU A 522 -34.44 16.02 -40.14
N TYR A 523 -34.67 17.13 -40.84
CA TYR A 523 -35.16 18.42 -40.35
C TYR A 523 -36.09 18.34 -39.12
N ALA A 524 -35.65 18.91 -38.00
CA ALA A 524 -36.53 19.61 -37.06
C ALA A 524 -35.70 20.57 -36.20
N GLY A 525 -35.91 21.87 -36.41
CA GLY A 525 -35.43 22.89 -35.48
C GLY A 525 -36.08 22.75 -34.11
N LEU A 526 -35.33 23.21 -33.10
CA LEU A 526 -35.75 23.50 -31.72
C LEU A 526 -36.09 22.29 -30.85
N GLY A 527 -35.08 21.77 -30.15
CA GLY A 527 -35.23 20.77 -29.09
C GLY A 527 -34.32 20.94 -27.87
N ALA A 528 -33.45 21.96 -27.79
CA ALA A 528 -32.65 22.26 -26.59
C ALA A 528 -33.38 23.19 -25.58
N ALA A 529 -34.70 23.38 -25.72
CA ALA A 529 -35.51 24.23 -24.84
C ALA A 529 -36.68 23.52 -24.15
N ALA A 530 -36.71 22.17 -24.13
CA ALA A 530 -37.79 21.39 -23.52
C ALA A 530 -37.47 20.82 -22.12
N LEU A 531 -36.23 20.94 -21.64
CA LEU A 531 -35.84 20.53 -20.27
C LEU A 531 -35.88 21.66 -19.23
N ALA A 532 -36.37 22.85 -19.60
CA ALA A 532 -36.49 24.01 -18.71
C ALA A 532 -37.95 24.37 -18.33
N LEU A 533 -38.95 23.52 -18.60
CA LEU A 533 -40.36 23.81 -18.29
C LEU A 533 -41.06 22.79 -17.38
N PHE A 534 -40.36 21.76 -16.89
CA PHE A 534 -40.88 20.93 -15.79
C PHE A 534 -40.67 21.54 -14.38
N GLY A 535 -40.06 22.73 -14.29
CA GLY A 535 -39.74 23.38 -13.02
C GLY A 535 -40.75 24.39 -12.48
N ILE A 536 -41.75 24.84 -13.25
CA ILE A 536 -42.70 25.88 -12.75
C ILE A 536 -44.13 25.53 -13.17
N GLY A 537 -44.81 24.77 -12.33
CA GLY A 537 -46.20 24.35 -12.55
C GLY A 537 -47.03 24.17 -11.28
N ALA A 538 -46.66 24.81 -10.17
CA ALA A 538 -47.41 24.76 -8.92
C ALA A 538 -47.83 26.16 -8.42
N ALA A 539 -48.49 26.96 -9.27
CA ALA A 539 -49.31 28.08 -8.82
C ALA A 539 -50.18 28.63 -9.98
N GLY A 540 -51.47 28.25 -10.06
CA GLY A 540 -52.37 28.84 -11.04
C GLY A 540 -53.77 28.20 -11.11
N ASN A 541 -54.80 29.05 -11.05
CA ASN A 541 -56.21 28.70 -10.87
C ASN A 541 -56.82 27.84 -12.02
N GLN A 542 -57.81 26.99 -11.70
CA GLN A 542 -58.39 25.94 -12.56
C GLN A 542 -58.92 26.40 -13.93
N ARG A 543 -59.24 27.69 -14.11
CA ARG A 543 -59.77 28.22 -15.37
C ARG A 543 -58.74 28.23 -16.52
N ASN A 544 -57.43 28.26 -16.23
CA ASN A 544 -56.39 28.29 -17.26
C ASN A 544 -55.98 26.89 -17.77
N ARG A 545 -56.27 25.83 -17.01
CA ARG A 545 -55.97 24.43 -17.40
C ARG A 545 -56.84 23.94 -18.57
N LYS A 546 -58.09 24.40 -18.66
CA LYS A 546 -59.00 24.02 -19.76
C LYS A 546 -58.70 24.71 -21.09
N LYS A 547 -58.10 25.90 -21.08
CA LYS A 547 -57.65 26.58 -22.33
C LYS A 547 -56.33 26.02 -22.86
N LEU A 548 -55.44 25.60 -21.96
CA LEU A 548 -54.16 24.97 -22.32
C LEU A 548 -54.35 23.56 -22.88
N ALA A 549 -55.29 22.78 -22.33
CA ALA A 549 -55.62 21.44 -22.84
C ALA A 549 -56.25 21.48 -24.25
N LEU A 550 -57.09 22.49 -24.55
CA LEU A 550 -57.73 22.63 -25.87
C LEU A 550 -56.72 22.99 -27.00
N LEU A 551 -55.66 23.75 -26.67
CA LEU A 551 -54.59 24.12 -27.60
C LEU A 551 -53.65 22.95 -27.89
N VAL A 552 -53.37 22.10 -26.89
CA VAL A 552 -52.56 20.89 -27.04
C VAL A 552 -53.29 19.82 -27.86
N SER A 553 -54.62 19.69 -27.74
CA SER A 553 -55.41 18.75 -28.55
C SER A 553 -55.57 19.17 -30.03
N LEU A 554 -55.59 20.48 -30.33
CA LEU A 554 -55.67 21.00 -31.71
C LEU A 554 -54.34 20.84 -32.49
N LEU A 555 -53.20 20.84 -31.79
CA LEU A 555 -51.88 20.59 -32.39
C LEU A 555 -51.62 19.10 -32.67
N ILE A 556 -52.24 18.19 -31.92
CA ILE A 556 -52.14 16.74 -32.13
C ILE A 556 -53.01 16.26 -33.31
N LEU A 557 -54.09 16.98 -33.66
CA LEU A 557 -54.95 16.61 -34.81
C LEU A 557 -54.46 17.11 -36.18
N ALA A 558 -53.56 18.10 -36.23
CA ALA A 558 -53.05 18.65 -37.48
C ALA A 558 -51.86 17.86 -38.06
N SER A 559 -51.19 17.03 -37.25
CA SER A 559 -50.05 16.21 -37.67
C SER A 559 -50.43 14.82 -38.21
N ALA A 560 -51.71 14.44 -38.17
CA ALA A 560 -52.19 13.12 -38.59
C ALA A 560 -52.78 13.06 -40.02
N LEU A 561 -52.61 14.08 -40.86
CA LEU A 561 -53.32 14.20 -42.15
C LEU A 561 -52.45 14.43 -43.40
N VAL A 562 -51.14 14.16 -43.35
CA VAL A 562 -50.27 14.22 -44.55
C VAL A 562 -49.40 12.97 -44.66
N SER A 563 -50.04 11.81 -44.83
CA SER A 563 -49.38 10.55 -45.23
C SER A 563 -50.28 9.73 -46.14
N ALA A 564 -50.69 10.32 -47.27
CA ALA A 564 -51.34 9.60 -48.36
C ALA A 564 -51.20 10.34 -49.69
N CYS A 565 -50.09 10.13 -50.41
CA CYS A 565 -50.03 9.97 -51.88
C CYS A 565 -48.58 9.93 -52.39
N GLY A 566 -48.31 9.07 -53.38
CA GLY A 566 -47.26 9.32 -54.37
C GLY A 566 -46.05 8.40 -54.30
N GLY A 567 -46.17 7.22 -54.91
CA GLY A 567 -45.00 6.47 -55.39
C GLY A 567 -44.34 7.18 -56.59
N GLY A 568 -43.05 6.94 -56.75
CA GLY A 568 -42.27 7.37 -57.91
C GLY A 568 -40.86 6.79 -57.83
N GLY A 569 -40.61 5.74 -58.61
CA GLY A 569 -39.27 5.16 -58.77
C GLY A 569 -38.32 6.10 -59.49
N GLY A 570 -37.09 6.16 -59.01
CA GLY A 570 -35.97 6.82 -59.66
C GLY A 570 -34.68 6.23 -59.11
N GLY A 571 -34.03 5.36 -59.89
CA GLY A 571 -32.72 4.83 -59.54
C GLY A 571 -31.69 5.96 -59.51
N SER A 572 -31.08 6.17 -58.35
CA SER A 572 -29.81 6.88 -58.24
C SER A 572 -28.79 5.92 -57.65
N SER A 573 -27.72 5.68 -58.40
CA SER A 573 -26.51 5.02 -57.92
C SER A 573 -26.02 5.70 -56.64
N THR A 574 -26.24 5.07 -55.50
CA THR A 574 -25.66 5.53 -54.23
C THR A 574 -24.21 5.07 -54.20
N SER A 575 -23.28 6.03 -54.33
CA SER A 575 -21.95 5.88 -53.75
C SER A 575 -22.09 5.41 -52.29
N PRO A 576 -21.19 4.56 -51.77
CA PRO A 576 -21.27 4.15 -50.37
C PRO A 576 -21.22 5.40 -49.50
N ILE A 577 -22.21 5.56 -48.63
CA ILE A 577 -22.27 6.65 -47.65
C ILE A 577 -21.08 6.42 -46.72
N GLY A 578 -20.02 7.22 -46.91
CA GLY A 578 -18.81 7.14 -46.10
C GLY A 578 -18.96 7.99 -44.84
N VAL A 579 -18.56 7.44 -43.69
CA VAL A 579 -18.32 8.25 -42.48
C VAL A 579 -16.99 8.97 -42.66
N GLU A 580 -16.90 10.23 -42.24
CA GLU A 580 -15.68 11.02 -42.31
C GLU A 580 -15.18 11.42 -40.92
N GLY A 581 -13.86 11.52 -40.76
CA GLY A 581 -13.23 12.04 -39.55
C GLY A 581 -11.95 12.81 -39.87
N THR A 582 -11.69 13.87 -39.11
CA THR A 582 -10.50 14.73 -39.31
C THR A 582 -9.68 14.79 -38.03
N LEU A 583 -8.35 14.73 -38.14
CA LEU A 583 -7.47 14.96 -36.99
C LEU A 583 -7.50 16.43 -36.57
N THR A 584 -7.58 16.67 -35.26
CA THR A 584 -7.52 18.02 -34.68
C THR A 584 -6.08 18.55 -34.55
N THR A 585 -5.09 17.65 -34.60
CA THR A 585 -3.66 17.97 -34.56
C THR A 585 -3.01 17.68 -35.92
N PRO A 586 -2.26 18.62 -36.52
CA PRO A 586 -1.53 18.39 -37.75
C PRO A 586 -0.47 17.29 -37.61
N LEU A 587 -0.34 16.46 -38.64
CA LEU A 587 0.70 15.44 -38.79
C LEU A 587 2.04 16.04 -39.24
N THR A 588 3.12 15.31 -39.01
CA THR A 588 4.47 15.69 -39.44
C THR A 588 4.58 15.60 -40.96
N ALA A 589 5.20 16.59 -41.59
CA ALA A 589 5.47 16.60 -43.02
C ALA A 589 6.42 15.48 -43.45
N ASN A 590 6.31 15.04 -44.69
CA ASN A 590 7.16 14.00 -45.31
C ASN A 590 7.33 12.72 -44.46
N THR A 591 6.27 12.31 -43.75
CA THR A 591 6.29 11.18 -42.82
C THR A 591 5.29 10.12 -43.26
N LYS A 592 5.71 8.85 -43.22
CA LYS A 592 4.82 7.71 -43.49
C LYS A 592 4.04 7.35 -42.23
N TYR A 593 2.73 7.21 -42.37
CA TYR A 593 1.81 6.78 -41.32
C TYR A 593 1.05 5.53 -41.74
N TYR A 594 0.63 4.77 -40.73
CA TYR A 594 -0.26 3.63 -40.80
C TYR A 594 -1.53 3.96 -40.04
N TRP A 595 -2.68 3.61 -40.60
CA TRP A 595 -3.97 3.95 -40.01
C TRP A 595 -5.00 2.83 -40.17
N LYS A 596 -5.95 2.80 -39.26
CA LYS A 596 -7.09 1.89 -39.22
C LYS A 596 -8.27 2.55 -38.50
N VAL A 597 -9.45 1.99 -38.69
CA VAL A 597 -10.69 2.39 -38.01
C VAL A 597 -11.18 1.23 -37.14
N VAL A 598 -11.54 1.55 -35.90
CA VAL A 598 -12.17 0.63 -34.94
C VAL A 598 -13.64 1.02 -34.84
N ALA A 599 -14.54 0.11 -35.19
CA ALA A 599 -15.97 0.19 -34.89
C ALA A 599 -16.21 -0.50 -33.55
N ASP A 600 -16.88 0.18 -32.61
CA ASP A 600 -17.07 -0.23 -31.22
C ASP A 600 -18.53 0.03 -30.79
N ASP A 601 -19.26 -1.01 -30.40
CA ASP A 601 -20.66 -0.94 -29.96
C ASP A 601 -20.80 -0.74 -28.44
N SER A 602 -19.71 -0.40 -27.74
CA SER A 602 -19.52 -0.36 -26.28
C SER A 602 -19.35 -1.72 -25.59
N ARG A 603 -19.37 -2.84 -26.33
CA ARG A 603 -19.26 -4.20 -25.79
C ARG A 603 -18.17 -5.02 -26.46
N ASP A 604 -18.04 -4.94 -27.78
CA ASP A 604 -16.91 -5.44 -28.54
C ASP A 604 -16.58 -4.49 -29.71
N SER A 605 -15.56 -4.84 -30.51
CA SER A 605 -15.13 -3.97 -31.61
C SER A 605 -14.66 -4.74 -32.83
N ASN A 606 -14.89 -4.19 -34.02
CA ASN A 606 -14.30 -4.70 -35.26
C ASN A 606 -13.36 -3.66 -35.85
N THR A 607 -12.22 -4.12 -36.38
CA THR A 607 -11.19 -3.23 -36.89
C THR A 607 -11.03 -3.41 -38.40
N SER A 608 -10.93 -2.31 -39.12
CA SER A 608 -10.61 -2.30 -40.55
C SER A 608 -9.26 -2.96 -40.84
N ASP A 609 -8.95 -3.13 -42.13
CA ASP A 609 -7.56 -3.37 -42.53
C ASP A 609 -6.67 -2.17 -42.18
N VAL A 610 -5.36 -2.40 -42.13
CA VAL A 610 -4.36 -1.35 -41.89
C VAL A 610 -3.89 -0.83 -43.23
N TRP A 611 -4.09 0.46 -43.49
CA TRP A 611 -3.58 1.14 -44.69
C TRP A 611 -2.47 2.11 -44.31
N SER A 612 -1.65 2.50 -45.28
CA SER A 612 -0.58 3.47 -45.10
C SER A 612 -0.72 4.69 -46.00
N PHE A 613 -0.12 5.81 -45.64
CA PHE A 613 0.02 6.98 -46.49
C PHE A 613 1.26 7.80 -46.11
N THR A 614 1.69 8.70 -47.00
CA THR A 614 2.80 9.63 -46.77
C THR A 614 2.32 11.07 -46.89
N THR A 615 2.56 11.87 -45.87
CA THR A 615 2.21 13.30 -45.86
C THR A 615 3.02 14.10 -46.87
N LYS A 616 2.45 15.19 -47.36
CA LYS A 616 3.14 16.15 -48.23
C LYS A 616 4.35 16.79 -47.53
N PRO A 617 5.35 17.29 -48.29
CA PRO A 617 6.46 18.06 -47.76
C PRO A 617 6.02 19.33 -47.01
#